data_AF-A0A971EMF4-F1
#
_entry.id   AF-A0A971EMF4-F1
#
_cell.length_a   1.000
_cell.length_b   1.000
_cell.length_c   1.000
_cell.angle_alpha   90.00
_cell.angle_beta   90.00
_cell.angle_gamma   90.00
#
_symmetry.space_group_name_H-M   'P 1'
#
loop_
_entity.id
_entity.type
_entity.pdbx_description
1 polymer ?
#
loop_
_entity_poly.entity_id
_entity_poly.type
_entity_poly.pdbx_seq_one_letter_code
_entity_poly.pdbx_strand_id
1 'polypeptide(L)'
;MDREKFEKRLYISYLDETTVYSLKDVIYLAVVSMTASKEKYIQSIERNWAQIRRRFGIKDGVCLHFTDIKALLNPKYYERPDKERNLDMEEIFCYNGKLQTDKLYNFYIDICNFIKDNDFTIQVSGERYLKSPMFANKKIKEFTNGYWYPLFRDHLDSMAYYFIKTAYDDYIEESKSNNNAKYSNKMVKLRYDGDFELSVRNDFRNAFSHSISNGTKRFTSDAFKDIFDEVRFIDKSEIGYCVVCTNECNSKLINHAGNEIVDFITLYAANFIARDYMKKDFIEYDGKTEDEADRIIQQKLIININGKEPITPIEYIRPKIFYE
;
A
#
# COMPACT_ATOMS: atom_id res chain seq x y z
N MET A 1 -6.81 -31.69 -5.18
CA MET A 1 -5.94 -30.74 -5.89
C MET A 1 -4.53 -30.95 -5.42
N ASP A 2 -3.57 -31.08 -6.33
CA ASP A 2 -2.15 -31.22 -6.00
C ASP A 2 -1.66 -29.95 -5.28
N ARG A 3 -0.97 -30.12 -4.14
CA ARG A 3 -0.49 -29.03 -3.29
C ARG A 3 0.48 -28.11 -4.04
N GLU A 4 1.30 -28.68 -4.92
CA GLU A 4 2.26 -27.90 -5.70
C GLU A 4 1.55 -26.97 -6.70
N LYS A 5 0.49 -27.47 -7.35
CA LYS A 5 -0.35 -26.67 -8.26
C LYS A 5 -1.16 -25.60 -7.53
N PHE A 6 -1.50 -25.81 -6.27
CA PHE A 6 -2.14 -24.79 -5.44
C PHE A 6 -1.16 -23.65 -5.10
N GLU A 7 0.03 -24.00 -4.62
CA GLU A 7 1.05 -23.01 -4.22
C GLU A 7 1.48 -22.10 -5.39
N LYS A 8 1.58 -22.65 -6.60
CA LYS A 8 1.88 -21.89 -7.83
C LYS A 8 0.80 -20.86 -8.22
N ARG A 9 -0.42 -21.00 -7.70
CA ARG A 9 -1.54 -20.09 -7.97
C ARG A 9 -1.77 -19.08 -6.86
N LEU A 10 -1.01 -19.17 -5.77
CA LEU A 10 -1.21 -18.33 -4.58
C LEU A 10 -0.41 -17.04 -4.68
N TYR A 11 -1.10 -15.93 -4.42
CA TYR A 11 -0.57 -14.58 -4.37
C TYR A 11 -0.75 -14.02 -2.97
N ILE A 12 0.11 -13.08 -2.62
CA ILE A 12 0.02 -12.27 -1.41
C ILE A 12 -0.11 -10.83 -1.86
N SER A 13 -1.11 -10.14 -1.33
CA SER A 13 -1.31 -8.71 -1.55
C SER A 13 -1.27 -7.98 -0.23
N TYR A 14 -0.40 -6.96 -0.15
CA TYR A 14 -0.45 -5.98 0.94
C TYR A 14 -1.25 -4.77 0.48
N LEU A 15 -2.05 -4.21 1.38
CA LEU A 15 -2.93 -3.09 1.09
C LEU A 15 -2.76 -2.03 2.16
N ASP A 16 -2.86 -0.79 1.74
CA ASP A 16 -2.87 0.37 2.61
C ASP A 16 -3.76 1.47 1.98
N GLU A 17 -4.22 2.39 2.81
CA GLU A 17 -5.11 3.47 2.43
C GLU A 17 -4.59 4.84 2.82
N THR A 18 -5.02 5.85 2.06
CA THR A 18 -4.71 7.21 2.42
C THR A 18 -5.81 8.19 2.05
N THR A 19 -6.03 9.15 2.94
CA THR A 19 -6.73 10.38 2.59
C THR A 19 -5.74 11.32 1.92
N VAL A 20 -5.76 11.37 0.59
CA VAL A 20 -4.80 12.13 -0.22
C VAL A 20 -4.90 13.63 0.09
N TYR A 21 -6.12 14.13 0.16
CA TYR A 21 -6.45 15.46 0.64
C TYR A 21 -7.89 15.51 1.15
N SER A 22 -8.16 16.44 2.06
CA SER A 22 -9.48 16.68 2.63
C SER A 22 -9.64 18.20 2.81
N LEU A 23 -10.40 18.83 1.92
CA LEU A 23 -10.79 20.23 2.01
C LEU A 23 -12.13 20.34 2.73
N LYS A 24 -12.68 21.55 2.87
CA LYS A 24 -13.94 21.79 3.59
C LYS A 24 -15.09 20.92 3.07
N ASP A 25 -15.28 20.89 1.75
CA ASP A 25 -16.45 20.29 1.10
C ASP A 25 -16.12 19.07 0.24
N VAL A 26 -14.84 18.72 0.09
CA VAL A 26 -14.39 17.60 -0.75
C VAL A 26 -13.29 16.80 -0.07
N ILE A 27 -13.26 15.50 -0.33
CA ILE A 27 -12.24 14.56 0.11
C ILE A 27 -11.87 13.62 -1.04
N TYR A 28 -10.59 13.29 -1.13
CA TYR A 28 -10.11 12.24 -2.04
C TYR A 28 -9.45 11.14 -1.24
N LEU A 29 -9.94 9.92 -1.44
CA LEU A 29 -9.48 8.72 -0.77
C LEU A 29 -8.84 7.79 -1.79
N ALA A 30 -7.83 7.03 -1.37
CA ALA A 30 -7.22 6.02 -2.21
C ALA A 30 -6.89 4.77 -1.42
N VAL A 31 -7.04 3.62 -2.07
CA VAL A 31 -6.54 2.32 -1.63
C VAL A 31 -5.50 1.85 -2.63
N VAL A 32 -4.37 1.41 -2.11
CA VAL A 32 -3.25 0.91 -2.90
C VAL A 32 -2.91 -0.48 -2.45
N SER A 33 -2.57 -1.34 -3.41
CA SER A 33 -2.10 -2.68 -3.11
C SER A 33 -0.85 -3.05 -3.88
N MET A 34 0.00 -3.83 -3.21
CA MET A 34 1.20 -4.44 -3.76
C MET A 34 0.99 -5.96 -3.79
N THR A 35 0.92 -6.52 -4.99
CA THR A 35 0.59 -7.91 -5.25
C THR A 35 1.76 -8.66 -5.87
N ALA A 36 2.12 -9.82 -5.30
CA ALA A 36 3.11 -10.73 -5.87
C ALA A 36 2.69 -12.20 -5.69
N SER A 37 3.19 -13.09 -6.54
CA SER A 37 3.07 -14.53 -6.28
C SER A 37 3.75 -14.85 -4.94
N LYS A 38 3.19 -15.76 -4.15
CA LYS A 38 3.71 -16.13 -2.83
C LYS A 38 5.19 -16.52 -2.88
N GLU A 39 5.59 -17.26 -3.91
CA GLU A 39 6.98 -17.65 -4.11
C GLU A 39 7.91 -16.44 -4.23
N LYS A 40 7.65 -15.54 -5.18
CA LYS A 40 8.43 -14.30 -5.36
C LYS A 40 8.41 -13.40 -4.12
N TYR A 41 7.28 -13.34 -3.42
CA TYR A 41 7.18 -12.57 -2.17
C TYR A 41 8.17 -13.08 -1.12
N ILE A 42 8.16 -14.39 -0.86
CA ILE A 42 9.00 -15.02 0.17
C ILE A 42 10.47 -15.04 -0.26
N GLN A 43 10.77 -15.40 -1.51
CA GLN A 43 12.13 -15.63 -1.96
C GLN A 43 12.87 -14.34 -2.33
N SER A 44 12.15 -13.30 -2.77
CA SER A 44 12.76 -12.04 -3.24
C SER A 44 12.42 -10.87 -2.33
N ILE A 45 11.13 -10.52 -2.20
CA ILE A 45 10.70 -9.29 -1.52
C ILE A 45 11.12 -9.29 -0.05
N GLU A 46 10.78 -10.33 0.71
CA GLU A 46 11.15 -10.47 2.12
C GLU A 46 12.67 -10.44 2.34
N ARG A 47 13.43 -11.16 1.49
CA ARG A 47 14.89 -11.24 1.60
C ARG A 47 15.58 -9.92 1.28
N ASN A 48 15.18 -9.28 0.18
CA ASN A 48 15.76 -8.03 -0.28
C ASN A 48 15.44 -6.90 0.71
N TRP A 49 14.23 -6.88 1.26
CA TRP A 49 13.84 -5.90 2.27
C TRP A 49 14.63 -6.07 3.58
N ALA A 50 14.81 -7.31 4.04
CA ALA A 50 15.65 -7.60 5.20
C ALA A 50 17.13 -7.16 5.00
N GLN A 51 17.64 -7.20 3.76
CA GLN A 51 18.98 -6.67 3.46
C GLN A 51 19.04 -5.14 3.60
N ILE A 52 18.01 -4.41 3.14
CA ILE A 52 17.90 -2.97 3.34
C ILE A 52 17.85 -2.66 4.84
N ARG A 53 16.98 -3.33 5.60
CA ARG A 53 16.88 -3.15 7.07
C ARG A 53 18.23 -3.31 7.76
N ARG A 54 18.97 -4.40 7.46
CA ARG A 54 20.32 -4.63 8.00
C ARG A 54 21.33 -3.55 7.61
N ARG A 55 21.31 -3.10 6.35
CA ARG A 55 22.23 -2.05 5.85
C ARG A 55 22.07 -0.73 6.61
N PHE A 56 20.84 -0.37 6.96
CA PHE A 56 20.56 0.88 7.68
C PHE A 56 20.57 0.73 9.21
N GLY A 57 20.81 -0.48 9.72
CA GLY A 57 20.83 -0.75 11.16
C GLY A 57 19.45 -0.71 11.81
N ILE A 58 18.40 -1.02 11.05
CA ILE A 58 17.02 -1.05 11.54
C ILE A 58 16.86 -2.32 12.38
N LYS A 59 16.54 -2.15 13.67
CA LYS A 59 16.36 -3.25 14.62
C LYS A 59 15.11 -4.08 14.31
N ASP A 60 15.11 -5.31 14.81
CA ASP A 60 13.93 -6.17 14.74
C ASP A 60 12.78 -5.55 15.55
N GLY A 61 11.57 -5.71 15.03
CA GLY A 61 10.34 -5.18 15.63
C GLY A 61 10.09 -3.69 15.43
N VAL A 62 11.02 -2.94 14.83
CA VAL A 62 10.80 -1.53 14.47
C VAL A 62 10.03 -1.45 13.17
N CYS A 63 8.78 -0.96 13.22
CA CYS A 63 7.97 -0.71 12.04
C CYS A 63 8.34 0.64 11.39
N LEU A 64 8.56 0.64 10.08
CA LEU A 64 8.89 1.82 9.29
C LEU A 64 7.62 2.46 8.73
N HIS A 65 7.17 3.56 9.34
CA HIS A 65 6.13 4.41 8.77
C HIS A 65 6.77 5.60 8.03
N PHE A 66 6.47 5.74 6.75
CA PHE A 66 7.11 6.73 5.89
C PHE A 66 6.68 8.16 6.17
N THR A 67 5.51 8.34 6.79
CA THR A 67 5.08 9.62 7.34
C THR A 67 5.99 10.09 8.47
N ASP A 68 6.40 9.19 9.37
CA ASP A 68 7.33 9.49 10.46
C ASP A 68 8.74 9.78 9.94
N ILE A 69 9.21 8.97 8.99
CA ILE A 69 10.53 9.17 8.36
C ILE A 69 10.57 10.52 7.63
N LYS A 70 9.50 10.88 6.89
CA LYS A 70 9.38 12.17 6.20
C LYS A 70 9.31 13.33 7.19
N ALA A 71 8.74 13.15 8.38
CA ALA A 71 8.67 14.19 9.40
C ALA A 71 10.04 14.64 9.89
N LEU A 72 11.07 13.77 9.84
CA LEU A 72 12.45 14.13 10.19
C LEU A 72 13.04 15.26 9.33
N LEU A 73 12.51 15.47 8.12
CA LEU A 73 12.93 16.54 7.21
C LEU A 73 12.34 17.91 7.60
N ASN A 74 11.35 17.95 8.50
CA ASN A 74 10.74 19.18 8.96
C ASN A 74 11.46 19.69 10.22
N PRO A 75 12.07 20.90 10.20
CA PRO A 75 12.74 21.45 11.38
C PRO A 75 11.87 21.49 12.64
N LYS A 76 10.56 21.71 12.47
CA LYS A 76 9.59 21.76 13.59
C LYS A 76 9.41 20.41 14.29
N TYR A 77 9.84 19.31 13.69
CA TYR A 77 9.83 17.99 14.34
C TYR A 77 10.67 17.98 15.61
N TYR A 78 11.85 18.62 15.57
CA TYR A 78 12.81 18.64 16.68
C TYR A 78 12.41 19.64 17.80
N GLU A 79 11.40 20.47 17.57
CA GLU A 79 10.82 21.38 18.56
C GLU A 79 9.76 20.68 19.42
N ARG A 80 9.33 19.46 19.03
CA ARG A 80 8.28 18.72 19.74
C ARG A 80 8.79 18.12 21.05
N PRO A 81 7.90 17.91 22.05
CA PRO A 81 8.22 17.13 23.23
C PRO A 81 8.67 15.70 22.86
N ASP A 82 9.59 15.11 23.62
CA ASP A 82 10.15 13.77 23.32
C ASP A 82 9.07 12.68 23.19
N LYS A 83 7.97 12.78 23.95
CA LYS A 83 6.82 11.86 23.88
C LYS A 83 6.04 11.90 22.55
N GLU A 84 6.24 12.94 21.74
CA GLU A 84 5.60 13.16 20.44
C GLU A 84 6.58 12.95 19.27
N ARG A 85 7.81 12.53 19.59
CA ARG A 85 8.87 12.21 18.65
C ARG A 85 8.99 10.70 18.49
N ASN A 86 9.31 10.26 17.28
CA ASN A 86 9.57 8.86 17.00
C ASN A 86 11.06 8.58 17.25
N LEU A 87 11.37 8.10 18.46
CA LEU A 87 12.74 7.85 18.90
C LEU A 87 13.43 6.75 18.10
N ASP A 88 12.68 5.75 17.61
CA ASP A 88 13.25 4.69 16.76
C ASP A 88 13.75 5.27 15.43
N MET A 89 12.97 6.15 14.80
CA MET A 89 13.39 6.81 13.56
C MET A 89 14.60 7.71 13.75
N GLU A 90 14.70 8.37 14.91
CA GLU A 90 15.87 9.16 15.25
C GLU A 90 17.10 8.30 15.53
N GLU A 91 16.95 7.17 16.21
CA GLU A 91 18.07 6.23 16.39
C GLU A 91 18.61 5.73 15.04
N ILE A 92 17.71 5.53 14.06
CA ILE A 92 18.09 5.10 12.72
C ILE A 92 18.73 6.24 11.92
N PHE A 93 18.12 7.43 11.86
CA PHE A 93 18.50 8.46 10.88
C PHE A 93 19.22 9.68 11.47
N CYS A 94 19.37 9.78 12.80
CA CYS A 94 20.06 10.89 13.46
C CYS A 94 21.36 10.42 14.13
N TYR A 95 22.30 11.35 14.27
CA TYR A 95 23.51 11.18 15.08
C TYR A 95 23.72 12.45 15.90
N ASN A 96 23.87 12.32 17.23
CA ASN A 96 23.96 13.44 18.16
C ASN A 96 22.84 14.48 17.97
N GLY A 97 21.60 14.01 17.79
CA GLY A 97 20.42 14.86 17.60
C GLY A 97 20.35 15.57 16.25
N LYS A 98 21.21 15.23 15.28
CA LYS A 98 21.21 15.82 13.94
C LYS A 98 20.89 14.78 12.87
N LEU A 99 19.96 15.13 11.98
CA LEU A 99 19.61 14.30 10.82
C LEU A 99 20.83 14.01 9.95
N GLN A 100 21.07 12.74 9.67
CA GLN A 100 22.08 12.28 8.73
C GLN A 100 21.48 12.27 7.32
N THR A 101 21.56 13.41 6.63
CA THR A 101 20.94 13.61 5.31
C THR A 101 21.42 12.60 4.26
N ASP A 102 22.70 12.24 4.27
CA ASP A 102 23.28 11.22 3.37
C ASP A 102 22.68 9.84 3.61
N LYS A 103 22.52 9.45 4.89
CA LYS A 103 21.94 8.16 5.27
C LYS A 103 20.48 8.09 4.83
N LEU A 104 19.70 9.13 5.11
CA LEU A 104 18.29 9.19 4.73
C LEU A 104 18.10 9.21 3.20
N TYR A 105 18.94 9.95 2.48
CA TYR A 105 18.92 9.98 1.02
C TYR A 105 19.17 8.59 0.43
N ASN A 106 20.25 7.93 0.87
CA ASN A 106 20.59 6.59 0.40
C ASN A 106 19.48 5.58 0.74
N PHE A 107 18.80 5.73 1.89
CA PHE A 107 17.67 4.89 2.25
C PHE A 107 16.50 5.01 1.27
N TYR A 108 16.09 6.23 0.91
CA TYR A 108 15.05 6.43 -0.09
C TYR A 108 15.45 5.92 -1.47
N ILE A 109 16.70 6.12 -1.89
CA ILE A 109 17.21 5.57 -3.17
C ILE A 109 17.17 4.04 -3.16
N ASP A 110 17.57 3.39 -2.06
CA ASP A 110 17.51 1.93 -1.93
C ASP A 110 16.06 1.41 -1.99
N ILE A 111 15.08 2.15 -1.46
CA ILE A 111 13.65 1.81 -1.60
C ILE A 111 13.18 1.96 -3.04
N CYS A 112 13.53 3.06 -3.72
CA CYS A 112 13.18 3.27 -5.11
C CYS A 112 13.76 2.17 -6.01
N ASN A 113 15.03 1.80 -5.80
CA ASN A 113 15.66 0.69 -6.50
C ASN A 113 15.01 -0.65 -6.16
N PHE A 114 14.66 -0.88 -4.88
CA PHE A 114 13.92 -2.06 -4.48
C PHE A 114 12.62 -2.22 -5.26
N ILE A 115 11.83 -1.15 -5.39
CA ILE A 115 10.56 -1.15 -6.12
C ILE A 115 10.79 -1.49 -7.60
N LYS A 116 11.82 -0.91 -8.21
CA LYS A 116 12.17 -1.17 -9.61
C LYS A 116 12.58 -2.63 -9.83
N ASP A 117 13.45 -3.15 -8.97
CA ASP A 117 14.14 -4.42 -9.20
C ASP A 117 13.32 -5.65 -8.76
N ASN A 118 12.35 -5.49 -7.86
CA ASN A 118 11.51 -6.61 -7.41
C ASN A 118 10.25 -6.77 -8.28
N ASP A 119 9.84 -8.01 -8.48
CA ASP A 119 8.71 -8.36 -9.34
C ASP A 119 7.40 -8.46 -8.54
N PHE A 120 6.65 -7.36 -8.57
CA PHE A 120 5.31 -7.24 -8.03
C PHE A 120 4.50 -6.26 -8.89
N THR A 121 3.19 -6.33 -8.78
CA THR A 121 2.24 -5.43 -9.43
C THR A 121 1.64 -4.48 -8.40
N ILE A 122 1.44 -3.22 -8.76
CA ILE A 122 0.78 -2.22 -7.94
C ILE A 122 -0.62 -1.98 -8.50
N GLN A 123 -1.64 -2.01 -7.67
CA GLN A 123 -3.00 -1.60 -8.05
C GLN A 123 -3.40 -0.40 -7.22
N VAL A 124 -4.04 0.59 -7.85
CA VAL A 124 -4.37 1.87 -7.22
C VAL A 124 -5.81 2.20 -7.59
N SER A 125 -6.66 2.40 -6.58
CA SER A 125 -8.03 2.89 -6.77
C SER A 125 -8.19 4.15 -5.94
N GLY A 126 -8.74 5.20 -6.52
CA GLY A 126 -8.99 6.45 -5.83
C GLY A 126 -10.33 7.05 -6.23
N GLU A 127 -11.02 7.62 -5.24
CA GLU A 127 -12.36 8.16 -5.43
C GLU A 127 -12.48 9.53 -4.74
N ARG A 128 -13.09 10.47 -5.46
CA ARG A 128 -13.38 11.83 -4.99
C ARG A 128 -14.81 11.88 -4.46
N TYR A 129 -14.97 12.28 -3.21
CA TYR A 129 -16.28 12.45 -2.58
C TYR A 129 -16.55 13.91 -2.22
N LEU A 130 -17.77 14.36 -2.53
CA LEU A 130 -18.30 15.58 -1.91
C LEU A 130 -18.76 15.25 -0.49
N LYS A 131 -18.29 16.04 0.48
CA LYS A 131 -18.68 15.92 1.87
C LYS A 131 -20.12 16.40 2.00
N SER A 132 -21.00 15.49 2.39
CA SER A 132 -22.40 15.83 2.65
C SER A 132 -22.64 15.92 4.15
N PRO A 133 -23.32 16.99 4.63
CA PRO A 133 -23.72 17.13 6.03
C PRO A 133 -24.54 15.94 6.54
N MET A 134 -25.25 15.24 5.64
CA MET A 134 -26.01 14.03 5.97
C MET A 134 -25.08 12.92 6.50
N PHE A 135 -23.96 12.66 5.82
CA PHE A 135 -22.98 11.64 6.26
C PHE A 135 -22.13 12.10 7.46
N ALA A 136 -22.15 13.41 7.79
CA ALA A 136 -21.58 13.92 9.03
C ALA A 136 -22.51 13.72 10.24
N ASN A 137 -23.81 13.48 10.03
CA ASN A 137 -24.80 13.32 11.10
C ASN A 137 -24.61 11.99 11.85
N LYS A 138 -24.37 12.06 13.16
CA LYS A 138 -24.18 10.87 14.02
C LYS A 138 -25.30 9.84 13.91
N LYS A 139 -26.56 10.27 13.81
CA LYS A 139 -27.71 9.36 13.70
C LYS A 139 -27.73 8.62 12.36
N ILE A 140 -27.28 9.26 11.28
CA ILE A 140 -27.28 8.67 9.93
C ILE A 140 -26.06 7.75 9.73
N LYS A 141 -24.96 8.01 10.43
CA LYS A 141 -23.76 7.17 10.38
C LYS A 141 -24.02 5.71 10.80
N GLU A 142 -25.05 5.46 11.62
CA GLU A 142 -25.44 4.10 11.99
C GLU A 142 -26.14 3.34 10.84
N PHE A 143 -26.66 4.04 9.83
CA PHE A 143 -27.41 3.47 8.71
C PHE A 143 -26.66 3.51 7.38
N THR A 144 -25.45 4.05 7.37
CA THR A 144 -24.67 4.27 6.14
C THR A 144 -23.26 3.70 6.31
N ASN A 145 -22.76 3.02 5.28
CA ASN A 145 -21.33 2.73 5.22
C ASN A 145 -20.56 4.02 4.96
N GLY A 146 -19.32 4.10 5.44
CA GLY A 146 -18.45 5.24 5.15
C GLY A 146 -17.93 5.24 3.71
N TYR A 147 -17.18 6.28 3.37
CA TYR A 147 -16.62 6.47 2.03
C TYR A 147 -15.64 5.36 1.61
N TRP A 148 -15.02 4.68 2.58
CA TRP A 148 -14.09 3.59 2.31
C TRP A 148 -14.76 2.32 1.78
N TYR A 149 -16.02 2.10 2.14
CA TYR A 149 -16.77 0.92 1.72
C TYR A 149 -16.93 0.81 0.20
N PRO A 150 -17.50 1.81 -0.51
CA PRO A 150 -17.65 1.73 -1.96
C PRO A 150 -16.27 1.69 -2.65
N LEU A 151 -15.32 2.53 -2.24
CA LEU A 151 -13.97 2.55 -2.80
C LEU A 151 -13.27 1.18 -2.71
N PHE A 152 -13.37 0.52 -1.56
CA PHE A 152 -12.74 -0.78 -1.39
C PHE A 152 -13.42 -1.87 -2.22
N ARG A 153 -14.74 -1.80 -2.43
CA ARG A 153 -15.42 -2.72 -3.36
C ARG A 153 -14.94 -2.54 -4.79
N ASP A 154 -14.74 -1.30 -5.23
CA ASP A 154 -14.18 -1.02 -6.56
C ASP A 154 -12.73 -1.48 -6.66
N HIS A 155 -11.93 -1.31 -5.61
CA HIS A 155 -10.56 -1.84 -5.56
C HIS A 155 -10.54 -3.37 -5.69
N LEU A 156 -11.38 -4.06 -4.92
CA LEU A 156 -11.52 -5.52 -4.98
C LEU A 156 -12.00 -6.01 -6.36
N ASP A 157 -12.89 -5.26 -7.02
CA ASP A 157 -13.34 -5.53 -8.39
C ASP A 157 -12.18 -5.43 -9.39
N SER A 158 -11.36 -4.36 -9.33
CA SER A 158 -10.15 -4.22 -10.14
C SER A 158 -9.10 -5.30 -9.85
N MET A 159 -8.91 -5.68 -8.59
CA MET A 159 -8.03 -6.79 -8.22
C MET A 159 -8.51 -8.12 -8.79
N ALA A 160 -9.82 -8.40 -8.72
CA ALA A 160 -10.41 -9.61 -9.29
C ALA A 160 -10.14 -9.70 -10.80
N TYR A 161 -10.32 -8.59 -11.52
CA TYR A 161 -10.01 -8.52 -12.94
C TYR A 161 -8.55 -8.87 -13.23
N TYR A 162 -7.60 -8.30 -12.49
CA TYR A 162 -6.18 -8.62 -12.63
C TYR A 162 -5.92 -10.12 -12.47
N PHE A 163 -6.43 -10.75 -11.41
CA PHE A 163 -6.19 -12.18 -11.16
C PHE A 163 -6.82 -13.10 -12.20
N ILE A 164 -8.02 -12.76 -12.69
CA ILE A 164 -8.68 -13.48 -13.78
C ILE A 164 -7.88 -13.33 -15.07
N LYS A 165 -7.46 -12.11 -15.40
CA LYS A 165 -6.66 -11.84 -16.60
C LYS A 165 -5.34 -12.61 -16.56
N THR A 166 -4.60 -12.56 -15.44
CA THR A 166 -3.36 -13.32 -15.28
C THR A 166 -3.59 -14.82 -15.40
N ALA A 167 -4.65 -15.36 -14.79
CA ALA A 167 -5.00 -16.78 -14.93
C ALA A 167 -5.33 -17.16 -16.37
N TYR A 168 -6.03 -16.28 -17.09
CA TYR A 168 -6.39 -16.50 -18.49
C TYR A 168 -5.18 -16.46 -19.41
N ASP A 169 -4.28 -15.48 -19.23
CA ASP A 169 -3.05 -15.36 -20.01
C ASP A 169 -2.15 -16.60 -19.83
N ASP A 170 -1.99 -17.07 -18.58
CA ASP A 170 -1.26 -18.31 -18.27
C ASP A 170 -1.89 -19.54 -18.94
N TYR A 171 -3.22 -19.63 -18.92
CA TYR A 171 -3.96 -20.72 -19.56
C TYR A 171 -3.77 -20.73 -21.08
N ILE A 172 -3.82 -19.55 -21.73
CA ILE A 172 -3.60 -19.43 -23.17
C ILE A 172 -2.18 -19.85 -23.54
N GLU A 173 -1.18 -19.46 -22.73
CA GLU A 173 0.20 -19.86 -22.97
C GLU A 173 0.40 -21.38 -22.79
N GLU A 174 -0.15 -21.96 -21.72
CA GLU A 174 -0.08 -23.41 -21.49
C GLU A 174 -0.77 -24.19 -22.61
N SER A 175 -1.94 -23.71 -23.08
CA SER A 175 -2.73 -24.35 -24.13
C SER A 175 -2.01 -24.45 -25.48
N LYS A 176 -1.00 -23.61 -25.74
CA LYS A 176 -0.17 -23.69 -26.96
C LYS A 176 0.71 -24.95 -26.99
N SER A 177 1.05 -25.49 -25.82
CA SER A 177 1.99 -26.61 -25.68
C SER A 177 1.39 -27.85 -25.00
N ASN A 178 0.24 -27.72 -24.34
CA ASN A 178 -0.46 -28.78 -23.63
C ASN A 178 -1.96 -28.79 -23.97
N ASN A 179 -2.38 -29.76 -24.79
CA ASN A 179 -3.80 -29.93 -25.17
C ASN A 179 -4.74 -30.25 -23.98
N ASN A 180 -4.19 -30.59 -22.82
CA ASN A 180 -4.94 -30.84 -21.59
C ASN A 180 -4.84 -29.68 -20.58
N ALA A 181 -4.40 -28.49 -21.02
CA ALA A 181 -4.36 -27.30 -20.18
C ALA A 181 -5.75 -27.02 -19.57
N LYS A 182 -5.78 -26.59 -18.31
CA LYS A 182 -7.02 -26.30 -17.59
C LYS A 182 -6.96 -24.89 -17.02
N TYR A 183 -7.99 -24.11 -17.30
CA TYR A 183 -8.18 -22.82 -16.67
C TYR A 183 -8.32 -22.99 -15.15
N SER A 184 -7.66 -22.11 -14.39
CA SER A 184 -7.77 -22.06 -12.94
C SER A 184 -7.42 -20.66 -12.45
N ASN A 185 -8.35 -20.03 -11.72
CA ASN A 185 -8.14 -18.70 -11.14
C ASN A 185 -6.87 -18.67 -10.27
N LYS A 186 -6.24 -17.49 -10.22
CA LYS A 186 -5.26 -17.17 -9.18
C LYS A 186 -6.00 -16.88 -7.88
N MET A 187 -5.37 -17.27 -6.78
CA MET A 187 -5.89 -17.04 -5.43
C MET A 187 -5.03 -16.00 -4.72
N VAL A 188 -5.64 -15.13 -3.92
CA VAL A 188 -4.94 -14.09 -3.20
C VAL A 188 -5.30 -14.10 -1.71
N LYS A 189 -4.27 -13.92 -0.88
CA LYS A 189 -4.39 -13.61 0.53
C LYS A 189 -4.16 -12.12 0.74
N LEU A 190 -5.19 -11.40 1.16
CA LEU A 190 -5.11 -9.97 1.43
C LEU A 190 -4.54 -9.73 2.83
N ARG A 191 -3.62 -8.76 2.91
CA ARG A 191 -2.91 -8.33 4.11
C ARG A 191 -3.03 -6.82 4.24
N TYR A 192 -3.88 -6.38 5.15
CA TYR A 192 -4.15 -4.97 5.36
C TYR A 192 -3.17 -4.39 6.36
N ASP A 193 -2.54 -3.25 6.05
CA ASP A 193 -1.82 -2.47 7.04
C ASP A 193 -2.81 -1.86 8.02
N GLY A 194 -2.89 -2.41 9.23
CA GLY A 194 -3.92 -1.93 10.11
C GLY A 194 -3.90 -2.42 11.54
N ASP A 195 -3.77 -1.44 12.44
CA ASP A 195 -3.91 -1.60 13.88
C ASP A 195 -5.37 -1.86 14.28
N PHE A 196 -5.57 -2.37 15.49
CA PHE A 196 -6.88 -2.63 16.09
C PHE A 196 -7.79 -1.39 16.15
N GLU A 197 -7.19 -0.19 16.19
CA GLU A 197 -7.88 1.10 16.34
C GLU A 197 -8.33 1.75 15.02
N LEU A 198 -8.14 1.11 13.87
CA LEU A 198 -8.58 1.64 12.57
C LEU A 198 -10.10 1.87 12.54
N SER A 199 -10.50 3.13 12.58
CA SER A 199 -11.91 3.55 12.48
C SER A 199 -12.60 3.09 11.19
N VAL A 200 -11.83 2.82 10.13
CA VAL A 200 -12.30 2.42 8.79
C VAL A 200 -12.32 0.91 8.59
N ARG A 201 -11.80 0.14 9.56
CA ARG A 201 -11.72 -1.32 9.51
C ARG A 201 -13.06 -2.00 9.25
N ASN A 202 -14.14 -1.44 9.82
CA ASN A 202 -15.49 -1.97 9.60
C ASN A 202 -15.95 -1.80 8.16
N ASP A 203 -15.63 -0.67 7.50
CA ASP A 203 -15.98 -0.46 6.09
C ASP A 203 -15.29 -1.51 5.22
N PHE A 204 -13.99 -1.78 5.42
CA PHE A 204 -13.28 -2.80 4.65
C PHE A 204 -13.78 -4.22 4.91
N ARG A 205 -14.05 -4.57 6.18
CA ARG A 205 -14.63 -5.88 6.53
C ARG A 205 -16.01 -6.06 5.91
N ASN A 206 -16.85 -5.03 5.97
CA ASN A 206 -18.19 -5.05 5.39
C ASN A 206 -18.12 -5.15 3.86
N ALA A 207 -17.25 -4.37 3.23
CA ALA A 207 -17.04 -4.39 1.79
C ALA A 207 -16.54 -5.77 1.31
N PHE A 208 -15.55 -6.35 1.99
CA PHE A 208 -15.06 -7.70 1.69
C PHE A 208 -16.15 -8.75 1.88
N SER A 209 -16.88 -8.72 3.00
CA SER A 209 -17.96 -9.67 3.30
C SER A 209 -19.10 -9.57 2.28
N HIS A 210 -19.45 -8.35 1.86
CA HIS A 210 -20.44 -8.13 0.81
C HIS A 210 -19.95 -8.69 -0.52
N SER A 211 -18.71 -8.40 -0.92
CA SER A 211 -18.16 -8.89 -2.19
C SER A 211 -18.05 -10.42 -2.22
N ILE A 212 -17.72 -11.07 -1.11
CA ILE A 212 -17.77 -12.54 -0.98
C ILE A 212 -19.19 -13.08 -1.14
N SER A 213 -20.19 -12.39 -0.60
CA SER A 213 -21.59 -12.87 -0.60
C SER A 213 -22.28 -12.63 -1.95
N ASN A 214 -22.10 -11.45 -2.53
CA ASN A 214 -22.88 -10.96 -3.67
C ASN A 214 -22.05 -10.74 -4.94
N GLY A 215 -20.73 -10.82 -4.85
CA GLY A 215 -19.83 -10.41 -5.92
C GLY A 215 -19.62 -8.90 -5.97
N THR A 216 -19.04 -8.46 -7.08
CA THR A 216 -18.74 -7.06 -7.38
C THR A 216 -19.57 -6.58 -8.56
N LYS A 217 -19.22 -5.42 -9.15
CA LYS A 217 -19.89 -4.89 -10.33
C LYS A 217 -19.73 -5.83 -11.55
N ARG A 218 -18.55 -6.44 -11.71
CA ARG A 218 -18.22 -7.28 -12.87
C ARG A 218 -18.22 -8.77 -12.59
N PHE A 219 -17.97 -9.18 -11.34
CA PHE A 219 -17.72 -10.58 -11.01
C PHE A 219 -18.77 -11.13 -10.06
N THR A 220 -19.16 -12.39 -10.29
CA THR A 220 -20.10 -13.10 -9.41
C THR A 220 -19.45 -13.41 -8.07
N SER A 221 -20.27 -13.73 -7.07
CA SER A 221 -19.78 -14.16 -5.76
C SER A 221 -18.93 -15.44 -5.83
N ASP A 222 -19.25 -16.36 -6.74
CA ASP A 222 -18.46 -17.59 -6.93
C ASP A 222 -17.06 -17.28 -7.49
N ALA A 223 -16.97 -16.41 -8.50
CA ALA A 223 -15.68 -15.95 -8.99
C ALA A 223 -14.87 -15.24 -7.89
N PHE A 224 -15.56 -14.45 -7.05
CA PHE A 224 -14.92 -13.73 -5.96
C PHE A 224 -14.38 -14.69 -4.88
N LYS A 225 -15.15 -15.71 -4.46
CA LYS A 225 -14.71 -16.74 -3.51
C LYS A 225 -13.55 -17.59 -4.05
N ASP A 226 -13.53 -17.83 -5.36
CA ASP A 226 -12.43 -18.57 -6.01
C ASP A 226 -11.12 -17.78 -6.02
N ILE A 227 -11.18 -16.45 -5.97
CA ILE A 227 -10.00 -15.56 -6.02
C ILE A 227 -9.55 -15.16 -4.63
N PHE A 228 -10.46 -14.68 -3.78
CA PHE A 228 -10.12 -14.09 -2.48
C PHE A 228 -10.31 -15.11 -1.35
N ASP A 229 -9.19 -15.62 -0.83
CA ASP A 229 -9.18 -16.61 0.26
C ASP A 229 -9.51 -15.95 1.61
N GLU A 230 -8.79 -14.89 1.96
CA GLU A 230 -8.96 -14.19 3.23
C GLU A 230 -8.55 -12.73 3.15
N VAL A 231 -9.09 -11.92 4.07
CA VAL A 231 -8.57 -10.61 4.44
C VAL A 231 -8.09 -10.65 5.89
N ARG A 232 -6.81 -10.35 6.10
CA ARG A 232 -6.18 -10.30 7.42
C ARG A 232 -5.58 -8.93 7.66
N PHE A 233 -5.87 -8.34 8.82
CA PHE A 233 -5.21 -7.13 9.30
C PHE A 233 -3.92 -7.54 9.99
N ILE A 234 -2.80 -6.96 9.56
CA ILE A 234 -1.47 -7.25 10.11
C ILE A 234 -1.18 -6.25 11.21
N ASP A 235 -0.92 -6.78 12.40
CA ASP A 235 -0.56 -5.97 13.56
C ASP A 235 0.91 -5.54 13.47
N LYS A 236 1.23 -4.34 13.98
CA LYS A 236 2.60 -3.80 13.97
C LYS A 236 3.59 -4.69 14.72
N SER A 237 3.11 -5.42 15.73
CA SER A 237 3.90 -6.42 16.46
C SER A 237 4.29 -7.65 15.64
N GLU A 238 3.77 -7.80 14.42
CA GLU A 238 4.16 -8.87 13.49
C GLU A 238 5.25 -8.44 12.50
N ILE A 239 5.54 -7.13 12.43
CA ILE A 239 6.42 -6.55 11.41
C ILE A 239 7.87 -6.55 11.88
N GLY A 240 8.77 -7.06 11.03
CA GLY A 240 10.21 -6.97 11.27
C GLY A 240 10.78 -7.90 12.37
N TYR A 241 10.08 -8.96 12.79
CA TYR A 241 10.49 -9.85 13.89
C TYR A 241 11.19 -11.16 13.46
N CYS A 242 11.30 -11.46 12.16
CA CYS A 242 11.57 -12.81 11.68
C CYS A 242 13.07 -13.19 11.59
N VAL A 243 13.96 -12.53 12.35
CA VAL A 243 15.42 -12.77 12.28
C VAL A 243 15.94 -13.60 13.47
N VAL A 244 15.14 -13.82 14.52
CA VAL A 244 15.58 -14.49 15.78
C VAL A 244 14.91 -15.85 16.01
N CYS A 245 14.97 -16.76 15.04
CA CYS A 245 14.73 -18.18 15.35
C CYS A 245 16.06 -18.94 15.20
N THR A 246 16.48 -19.66 16.24
CA THR A 246 17.64 -20.55 16.18
C THR A 246 17.30 -21.92 15.59
N ASN A 247 16.02 -22.27 15.49
CA ASN A 247 15.53 -23.52 14.89
C ASN A 247 14.82 -23.26 13.56
N GLU A 248 14.91 -24.21 12.62
CA GLU A 248 14.19 -24.19 11.35
C GLU A 248 12.68 -24.31 11.61
N CYS A 249 11.92 -23.24 11.36
CA CYS A 249 10.46 -23.31 11.32
C CYS A 249 9.95 -22.68 10.01
N ASN A 250 8.86 -23.21 9.47
CA ASN A 250 8.29 -22.74 8.20
C ASN A 250 7.71 -21.32 8.27
N SER A 251 7.61 -20.73 9.47
CA SER A 251 7.13 -19.35 9.74
C SER A 251 8.25 -18.30 9.76
N LYS A 252 9.52 -18.71 9.59
CA LYS A 252 10.75 -17.92 9.74
C LYS A 252 11.10 -17.00 8.56
N LEU A 253 10.16 -16.77 7.64
CA LEU A 253 10.43 -16.16 6.33
C LEU A 253 9.57 -14.93 6.01
N ILE A 254 8.69 -14.49 6.92
CA ILE A 254 7.74 -13.41 6.64
C ILE A 254 7.88 -12.36 7.75
N ASN A 255 8.54 -11.25 7.43
CA ASN A 255 8.61 -10.05 8.27
C ASN A 255 7.44 -9.10 8.00
N HIS A 256 6.51 -9.49 7.12
CA HIS A 256 5.47 -8.61 6.59
C HIS A 256 6.09 -7.37 5.93
N ALA A 257 7.22 -7.55 5.21
CA ALA A 257 7.93 -6.48 4.51
C ALA A 257 7.00 -5.66 3.60
N GLY A 258 6.01 -6.33 3.02
CA GLY A 258 5.01 -5.72 2.14
C GLY A 258 4.16 -4.64 2.81
N ASN A 259 4.02 -4.64 4.14
CA ASN A 259 3.31 -3.60 4.89
C ASN A 259 4.07 -2.26 4.82
N GLU A 260 5.37 -2.27 5.14
CA GLU A 260 6.22 -1.07 5.05
C GLU A 260 6.37 -0.60 3.60
N ILE A 261 6.52 -1.54 2.66
CA ILE A 261 6.69 -1.20 1.24
C ILE A 261 5.39 -0.58 0.67
N VAL A 262 4.22 -1.12 1.02
CA VAL A 262 2.95 -0.57 0.52
C VAL A 262 2.68 0.82 1.10
N ASP A 263 2.99 1.09 2.38
CA ASP A 263 2.89 2.43 2.98
C ASP A 263 3.67 3.49 2.18
N PHE A 264 4.92 3.17 1.80
CA PHE A 264 5.71 4.05 0.92
C PHE A 264 5.03 4.23 -0.44
N ILE A 265 4.60 3.15 -1.08
CA ILE A 265 3.97 3.20 -2.40
C ILE A 265 2.69 4.03 -2.35
N THR A 266 1.83 3.81 -1.36
CA THR A 266 0.56 4.51 -1.15
C THR A 266 0.77 6.01 -1.15
N LEU A 267 1.77 6.50 -0.40
CA LEU A 267 2.07 7.92 -0.28
C LEU A 267 2.29 8.59 -1.65
N TYR A 268 2.93 7.93 -2.61
CA TYR A 268 3.24 8.54 -3.92
C TYR A 268 2.26 8.16 -5.02
N ALA A 269 1.82 6.90 -5.06
CA ALA A 269 0.87 6.41 -6.06
C ALA A 269 -0.48 7.13 -5.95
N ALA A 270 -0.99 7.30 -4.73
CA ALA A 270 -2.27 7.96 -4.50
C ALA A 270 -2.24 9.45 -4.87
N ASN A 271 -1.16 10.16 -4.50
CA ASN A 271 -0.97 11.56 -4.89
C ASN A 271 -0.85 11.72 -6.42
N PHE A 272 -0.23 10.76 -7.11
CA PHE A 272 -0.11 10.80 -8.56
C PHE A 272 -1.45 10.64 -9.27
N ILE A 273 -2.26 9.64 -8.90
CA ILE A 273 -3.57 9.43 -9.55
C ILE A 273 -4.58 10.54 -9.23
N ALA A 274 -4.46 11.14 -8.05
CA ALA A 274 -5.36 12.19 -7.60
C ALA A 274 -4.99 13.58 -8.15
N ARG A 275 -3.83 13.74 -8.80
CA ARG A 275 -3.23 15.06 -9.10
C ARG A 275 -4.19 16.02 -9.83
N ASP A 276 -4.93 15.52 -10.81
CA ASP A 276 -5.78 16.35 -11.67
C ASP A 276 -7.03 16.80 -10.90
N TYR A 277 -7.59 15.92 -10.06
CA TYR A 277 -8.68 16.26 -9.13
C TYR A 277 -8.19 17.21 -8.04
N MET A 278 -7.01 16.95 -7.47
CA MET A 278 -6.41 17.77 -6.43
C MET A 278 -6.18 19.20 -6.90
N LYS A 279 -5.68 19.39 -8.13
CA LYS A 279 -5.48 20.72 -8.72
C LYS A 279 -6.80 21.48 -8.84
N LYS A 280 -7.81 20.83 -9.43
CA LYS A 280 -9.16 21.41 -9.58
C LYS A 280 -9.76 21.77 -8.22
N ASP A 281 -9.65 20.88 -7.25
CA ASP A 281 -10.25 21.06 -5.94
C ASP A 281 -9.55 22.15 -5.11
N PHE A 282 -8.24 22.30 -5.21
CA PHE A 282 -7.54 23.42 -4.56
C PHE A 282 -7.94 24.78 -5.14
N ILE A 283 -8.19 24.86 -6.44
CA ILE A 283 -8.66 26.09 -7.08
C ILE A 283 -10.12 26.37 -6.68
N GLU A 284 -11.00 25.38 -6.79
CA GLU A 284 -12.44 25.54 -6.58
C GLU A 284 -12.82 25.71 -5.10
N TYR A 285 -12.24 24.90 -4.20
CA TYR A 285 -12.68 24.83 -2.79
C TYR A 285 -11.70 25.47 -1.79
N ASP A 286 -10.45 25.73 -2.18
CA ASP A 286 -9.42 26.35 -1.31
C ASP A 286 -8.91 27.69 -1.86
N GLY A 287 -9.45 28.16 -2.99
CA GLY A 287 -9.17 29.47 -3.57
C GLY A 287 -7.72 29.67 -4.01
N LYS A 288 -6.99 28.58 -4.28
CA LYS A 288 -5.59 28.65 -4.74
C LYS A 288 -5.52 29.09 -6.19
N THR A 289 -4.47 29.82 -6.52
CA THR A 289 -4.07 30.02 -7.92
C THR A 289 -3.55 28.71 -8.52
N GLU A 290 -3.48 28.64 -9.85
CA GLU A 290 -2.96 27.47 -10.56
C GLU A 290 -1.52 27.12 -10.14
N ASP A 291 -0.65 28.13 -10.10
CA ASP A 291 0.76 27.99 -9.69
C ASP A 291 0.91 27.51 -8.23
N GLU A 292 0.03 27.98 -7.34
CA GLU A 292 0.01 27.54 -5.95
C GLU A 292 -0.39 26.07 -5.83
N ALA A 293 -1.44 25.65 -6.54
CA ALA A 293 -1.89 24.27 -6.56
C ALA A 293 -0.82 23.33 -7.12
N ASP A 294 -0.17 23.70 -8.23
CA ASP A 294 0.90 22.90 -8.85
C ASP A 294 2.09 22.75 -7.91
N ARG A 295 2.50 23.82 -7.22
CA ARG A 295 3.57 23.77 -6.22
C ARG A 295 3.24 22.83 -5.05
N ILE A 296 2.01 22.87 -4.54
CA ILE A 296 1.56 21.98 -3.46
C ILE A 296 1.61 20.51 -3.91
N ILE A 297 1.08 20.22 -5.11
CA ILE A 297 1.07 18.86 -5.68
C ILE A 297 2.51 18.36 -5.86
N GLN A 298 3.39 19.20 -6.42
CA GLN A 298 4.79 18.82 -6.65
C GLN A 298 5.52 18.49 -5.36
N GLN A 299 5.28 19.23 -4.27
CA GLN A 299 5.85 18.94 -2.95
C GLN A 299 5.37 17.61 -2.35
N LYS A 300 4.21 17.10 -2.78
CA LYS A 300 3.72 15.79 -2.35
C LYS A 300 4.34 14.64 -3.16
N LEU A 301 4.75 14.89 -4.40
CA LEU A 301 5.29 13.88 -5.32
C LEU A 301 6.80 13.71 -5.25
N ILE A 302 7.51 14.66 -4.64
CA ILE A 302 8.98 14.70 -4.55
C ILE A 302 9.46 14.62 -3.10
N ILE A 303 10.61 13.97 -2.91
CA ILE A 303 11.37 14.02 -1.66
C ILE A 303 12.53 14.99 -1.85
N ASN A 304 12.53 16.06 -1.05
CA ASN A 304 13.61 17.05 -1.03
C ASN A 304 14.43 16.88 0.25
N ILE A 305 15.71 16.57 0.10
CA ILE A 305 16.67 16.48 1.21
C ILE A 305 17.74 17.54 0.97
N ASN A 306 18.04 18.34 2.00
CA ASN A 306 18.96 19.46 1.86
C ASN A 306 20.34 19.00 1.33
N GLY A 307 20.84 19.66 0.28
CA GLY A 307 22.12 19.33 -0.35
C GLY A 307 22.11 18.07 -1.22
N LYS A 308 20.93 17.54 -1.59
CA LYS A 308 20.77 16.36 -2.45
C LYS A 308 19.87 16.66 -3.64
N GLU A 309 20.05 15.88 -4.70
CA GLU A 309 19.13 15.88 -5.84
C GLU A 309 17.72 15.44 -5.38
N PRO A 310 16.65 16.06 -5.91
CA PRO A 310 15.30 15.62 -5.63
C PRO A 310 15.08 14.15 -6.03
N ILE A 311 14.39 13.39 -5.17
CA ILE A 311 13.95 12.02 -5.51
C ILE A 311 12.50 12.09 -5.96
N THR A 312 12.20 11.42 -7.07
CA THR A 312 10.84 11.33 -7.64
C THR A 312 10.36 9.88 -7.59
N PRO A 313 9.86 9.37 -6.45
CA PRO A 313 9.52 7.95 -6.28
C PRO A 313 8.52 7.42 -7.31
N ILE A 314 7.63 8.29 -7.80
CA ILE A 314 6.63 7.90 -8.81
C ILE A 314 7.25 7.39 -10.12
N GLU A 315 8.48 7.77 -10.46
CA GLU A 315 9.19 7.24 -11.64
C GLU A 315 9.50 5.74 -11.52
N TYR A 316 9.64 5.25 -10.28
CA TYR A 316 9.89 3.84 -9.97
C TYR A 316 8.58 3.06 -9.77
N ILE A 317 7.57 3.73 -9.22
CA ILE A 317 6.26 3.14 -8.91
C ILE A 317 5.37 3.02 -10.16
N ARG A 318 5.26 4.09 -10.97
CA ARG A 318 4.33 4.16 -12.11
C ARG A 318 4.48 3.00 -13.10
N PRO A 319 5.70 2.54 -13.47
CA PRO A 319 5.86 1.40 -14.38
C PRO A 319 5.30 0.07 -13.85
N LYS A 320 5.09 -0.05 -12.54
CA LYS A 320 4.54 -1.24 -11.88
C LYS A 320 3.02 -1.16 -11.68
N ILE A 321 2.41 0.01 -11.93
CA ILE A 321 0.96 0.18 -11.79
C ILE A 321 0.26 -0.60 -12.90
N PHE A 322 -0.64 -1.49 -12.51
CA PHE A 322 -1.56 -2.13 -13.42
C PHE A 322 -2.69 -1.16 -13.77
N TYR A 323 -2.78 -0.83 -15.05
CA TYR A 323 -3.89 -0.08 -15.63
C TYR A 323 -4.80 -1.08 -16.33
N GLU A 324 -6.08 -1.04 -15.97
CA GLU A 324 -7.13 -1.78 -16.66
C GLU A 324 -7.36 -1.26 -18.09
#